data_AF-A0A3S4J3J2-F1
#
_entry.id   AF-A0A3S4J3J2-F1
#
_cell.length_a   1.000
_cell.length_b   1.000
_cell.length_c   1.000
_cell.angle_alpha   90.00
_cell.angle_beta   90.00
_cell.angle_gamma   90.00
#
_symmetry.space_group_name_H-M   'P 1'
#
loop_
_entity.id
_entity.type
_entity.pdbx_description
1 polymer ?
#
loop_
_entity_poly.entity_id
_entity_poly.type
_entity_poly.pdbx_seq_one_letter_code
_entity_poly.pdbx_strand_id
1 'polypeptide(L)' 'MSFVVIIPARFSSTRLPGKPLVDINGKPMIVHVLERARESGAERIIVATDHEDVARAVEALAAKCA' A
#
# COMPACT_ATOMS: atom_id res chain seq x y z
N MET A 1 6.50 21.74 -6.85
CA MET A 1 7.18 20.76 -7.73
C MET A 1 6.37 19.49 -7.66
N SER A 2 5.87 18.96 -8.78
CA SER A 2 5.12 17.70 -8.74
C SER A 2 6.05 16.51 -8.72
N PHE A 3 5.62 15.44 -8.03
CA PHE A 3 6.37 14.20 -7.93
C PHE A 3 5.42 13.00 -7.81
N VAL A 4 5.95 11.83 -8.14
CA VAL A 4 5.24 10.55 -8.12
C VAL A 4 5.89 9.63 -7.10
N VAL A 5 5.07 8.90 -6.34
CA VAL A 5 5.53 7.88 -5.39
C VAL A 5 5.22 6.49 -5.95
N ILE A 6 6.21 5.61 -5.92
CA ILE A 6 6.05 4.19 -6.23
C ILE A 6 6.34 3.38 -4.96
N ILE A 7 5.42 2.50 -4.57
CA ILE A 7 5.53 1.64 -3.39
C ILE A 7 5.64 0.18 -3.86
N PRO A 8 6.85 -0.42 -3.86
CA PRO A 8 7.02 -1.84 -4.12
C PRO A 8 6.52 -2.68 -2.94
N ALA A 9 5.49 -3.48 -3.16
CA ALA A 9 4.82 -4.28 -2.14
C ALA A 9 4.81 -5.76 -2.54
N ARG A 10 6.00 -6.38 -2.57
CA ARG A 10 6.14 -7.82 -2.82
C ARG A 10 5.60 -8.64 -1.66
N PHE A 11 4.89 -9.73 -1.96
CA PHE A 11 4.35 -10.61 -0.91
C PHE A 11 5.42 -11.51 -0.28
N SER A 12 6.38 -11.99 -1.08
CA SER A 12 7.42 -12.92 -0.65
C SER A 12 8.45 -12.26 0.28
N SER A 13 8.16 -12.27 1.58
CA SER A 13 9.06 -11.81 2.64
C SER A 13 9.41 -12.97 3.56
N THR A 14 10.71 -13.17 3.81
CA THR A 14 11.22 -14.30 4.59
C THR A 14 11.20 -14.06 6.10
N ARG A 15 11.50 -12.85 6.55
CA ARG A 15 11.52 -12.49 7.98
C ARG A 15 10.15 -12.14 8.55
N LEU A 16 9.24 -11.67 7.69
CA LEU A 16 7.87 -11.34 8.06
C LEU A 16 6.93 -11.78 6.94
N PRO A 17 6.50 -13.06 6.93
CA PRO A 17 5.67 -13.61 5.86
C PRO A 17 4.43 -12.76 5.61
N GLY A 18 4.11 -12.50 4.33
CA GLY A 18 2.96 -11.68 3.95
C GLY A 18 3.03 -10.24 4.45
N LYS A 19 4.24 -9.70 4.72
CA LYS A 19 4.48 -8.36 5.28
C LYS A 19 3.49 -7.27 4.84
N PRO A 20 3.18 -7.07 3.54
CA PRO A 20 2.26 -6.01 3.11
C PRO A 20 0.84 -6.13 3.70
N LEU A 21 0.41 -7.34 4.04
CA LEU A 21 -0.92 -7.66 4.55
C LEU A 21 -0.98 -7.89 6.06
N VAL A 22 0.15 -7.81 6.75
CA VAL A 22 0.19 -7.87 8.22
C VAL A 22 -0.70 -6.78 8.78
N ASP A 23 -1.61 -7.16 9.69
CA ASP A 23 -2.46 -6.20 10.38
C ASP A 23 -1.62 -5.36 11.35
N ILE A 24 -1.80 -4.04 11.25
CA ILE A 24 -1.26 -3.08 12.18
C ILE A 24 -2.45 -2.22 12.63
N ASN A 25 -2.93 -2.48 13.84
CA ASN A 25 -4.02 -1.72 14.47
C ASN A 25 -5.31 -1.69 13.62
N GLY A 26 -5.71 -2.83 13.07
CA GLY A 26 -6.94 -2.98 12.27
C GLY A 26 -6.84 -2.56 10.81
N LYS A 27 -5.63 -2.28 10.31
CA LYS A 27 -5.35 -1.97 8.91
C LYS A 27 -4.12 -2.75 8.41
N PRO A 28 -4.14 -3.29 7.18
CA PRO A 28 -2.96 -3.90 6.58
C PRO A 28 -1.77 -2.92 6.49
N MET A 29 -0.54 -3.41 6.68
CA MET A 29 0.68 -2.58 6.61
C MET A 29 0.73 -1.68 5.36
N ILE A 30 0.40 -2.23 4.18
CA ILE A 30 0.46 -1.48 2.92
C ILE A 30 -0.48 -0.26 2.90
N VAL A 31 -1.61 -0.34 3.61
CA VAL A 31 -2.58 0.76 3.74
C VAL A 31 -1.96 1.92 4.51
N HIS A 32 -1.23 1.64 5.59
CA HIS A 32 -0.52 2.69 6.34
C HIS A 32 0.50 3.42 5.48
N VAL A 33 1.26 2.70 4.65
CA VAL A 33 2.25 3.32 3.74
C VAL A 33 1.57 4.17 2.69
N LEU A 34 0.45 3.70 2.13
CA LEU A 34 -0.34 4.45 1.14
C LEU A 34 -0.93 5.74 1.74
N GLU A 35 -1.45 5.69 2.96
CA GLU A 35 -1.96 6.88 3.67
C GLU A 35 -0.85 7.93 3.87
N ARG A 36 0.34 7.51 4.32
CA ARG A 36 1.50 8.42 4.45
C ARG A 36 1.99 8.97 3.11
N ALA A 37 1.94 8.17 2.04
CA ALA A 37 2.26 8.64 0.71
C ALA A 37 1.29 9.72 0.24
N ARG A 38 -0.01 9.63 0.59
CA ARG A 38 -1.00 10.68 0.30
C ARG A 38 -0.70 11.98 1.04
N GLU A 39 -0.31 11.90 2.31
CA GLU A 39 0.07 13.07 3.11
C GLU A 39 1.31 13.80 2.58
N SER A 40 2.17 13.13 1.81
CA SER A 40 3.38 13.75 1.25
C SER A 40 3.09 14.84 0.19
N GLY A 41 1.87 14.92 -0.35
CA GLY A 41 1.54 15.82 -1.45
C GLY A 41 1.95 15.30 -2.84
N ALA A 42 2.22 14.00 -2.97
CA ALA A 42 2.50 13.36 -4.26
C ALA A 42 1.32 13.54 -5.22
N GLU A 43 1.61 13.89 -6.47
CA GLU A 43 0.59 14.04 -7.53
C GLU A 43 -0.04 12.69 -7.87
N ARG A 44 0.78 11.63 -7.85
CA ARG A 44 0.35 10.27 -8.14
C ARG A 44 1.09 9.28 -7.24
N ILE A 45 0.36 8.25 -6.81
CA ILE A 45 0.89 7.16 -6.00
C ILE A 45 0.56 5.85 -6.70
N ILE A 46 1.56 4.99 -6.85
CA ILE A 46 1.44 3.69 -7.51
C ILE A 46 1.93 2.61 -6.55
N VAL A 47 1.10 1.63 -6.24
CA VAL A 47 1.55 0.43 -5.53
C VAL A 47 1.86 -0.64 -6.57
N ALA A 48 3.12 -1.08 -6.61
CA ALA A 48 3.56 -2.15 -7.50
C ALA A 48 3.66 -3.44 -6.70
N THR A 49 2.80 -4.41 -7.00
CA THR A 49 2.75 -5.70 -6.29
C THR A 49 2.63 -6.86 -7.27
N ASP A 50 3.11 -8.02 -6.85
CA ASP A 50 3.05 -9.31 -7.54
C ASP A 50 1.93 -10.20 -7.01
N HIS A 51 1.10 -9.71 -6.08
CA HIS A 51 0.15 -10.53 -5.34
C HIS A 51 -1.24 -9.89 -5.29
N GLU A 52 -2.26 -10.66 -5.68
CA GLU A 52 -3.63 -10.18 -5.83
C GLU A 52 -4.22 -9.67 -4.51
N ASP A 53 -3.97 -10.34 -3.38
CA ASP A 53 -4.48 -9.88 -2.08
C ASP A 53 -3.94 -8.50 -1.67
N VAL A 54 -2.70 -8.19 -2.05
CA VAL A 54 -2.10 -6.88 -1.79
C VAL A 54 -2.79 -5.82 -2.64
N ALA A 55 -3.04 -6.11 -3.92
CA ALA A 55 -3.79 -5.24 -4.80
C ALA A 55 -5.22 -4.99 -4.26
N ARG A 56 -5.93 -6.05 -3.85
CA ARG A 56 -7.27 -5.95 -3.25
C ARG A 56 -7.29 -5.11 -1.98
N ALA A 57 -6.29 -5.25 -1.10
CA ALA A 57 -6.19 -4.42 0.11
C ALA A 57 -6.03 -2.92 -0.20
N VAL A 58 -5.29 -2.59 -1.26
CA VAL A 58 -5.09 -1.22 -1.72
C VAL A 58 -6.35 -0.67 -2.40
N GLU A 59 -7.00 -1.46 -3.25
CA GLU A 59 -8.24 -1.09 -3.94
C GLU A 59 -9.41 -0.88 -2.97
N ALA A 60 -9.53 -1.73 -1.95
CA ALA A 60 -10.55 -1.59 -0.92
C ALA A 60 -10.43 -0.27 -0.13
N LEU A 61 -9.21 0.29 0.01
CA LEU A 61 -9.03 1.63 0.57
C LEU A 61 -9.49 2.71 -0.41
N ALA A 62 -9.18 2.57 -1.70
CA ALA A 62 -9.63 3.52 -2.72
C ALA A 62 -11.17 3.57 -2.82
N ALA A 63 -11.84 2.42 -2.74
CA ALA A 63 -13.30 2.32 -2.77
C ALA A 63 -14.00 2.96 -1.55
N LYS A 64 -13.32 3.06 -0.40
CA LYS A 64 -13.85 3.69 0.82
C LYS A 64 -13.73 5.22 0.84
N CYS A 65 -13.00 5.80 -0.12
CA CYS A 65 -12.68 7.24 -0.16
C CYS A 65 -13.19 7.93 -1.44
N ALA A 66 -14.13 7.32 -2.17
CA ALA A 66 -14.82 7.92 -3.30
C ALA A 66 -16.02 8.78 -2.86
#